data_AF-A0A1V4YBJ1-F1
#
_entry.id   AF-A0A1V4YBJ1-F1
#
_cell.length_a   1.000
_cell.length_b   1.000
_cell.length_c   1.000
_cell.angle_alpha   90.00
_cell.angle_beta   90.00
_cell.angle_gamma   90.00
#
_symmetry.space_group_name_H-M   'P 1'
#
loop_
_entity.id
_entity.type
_entity.pdbx_description
1 polymer ?
#
loop_
_entity_poly.entity_id
_entity_poly.type
_entity_poly.pdbx_seq_one_letter_code
_entity_poly.pdbx_strand_id
1 'polypeptide(L)'
;MPSEPGCAMMGQKLFITRTKGPWFDLYERWWDGTEWLWINHGRPEGIKISSSPGASMMNEKLFVVVEDGSLWERHWRSDLGRWVWEGHGRPNNQRIVSAPSAAMMDEKFFVVTEDGSLWERHWRSDLGRWVWEGHGRPGNEAIKFTPGAAMMNEKLFVVTVQGKLWERHWRKDLGRWVWQSHGTPTNTKATSAPGAAMMDRKLFLTTRNGKLFERYWKGSKWVWVDHGKPPGTIAIGTPGAAMLNSKLFVTGKNGNLFERYWNGSRWVWVDHGKPPGTRTSTSPGVGMLNTKVFVGTANERMFERYWNGSKWVWVDHGTLMHDSCETLIDNKNSSPKLTLAVVGDGFDEAYLDKYKSWVQDELIGGVFDRDIMKECRSAFNVIRIDLVSIHSGVSQKRYDEHGTPNDPNDDNIASETFRWTRLGYLYSGSWAHCWLEPKSTTNAALLKVLKRFCPNYDFVLIVLNENGPGGCGGGGRQVVTLGEDWSTIVHEFGHGMFGLNDEYQRPGKTFTGSSWSGPNCSVNADRATLKWADLVDANTPLPTTATPSGWNDNTDVGAFEGCGTYEKGLYRPVKECRMRSNTPPFCPVCSRVIRQFLQPYL
;
A
#
# COMPACT_ATOMS: atom_id res chain seq x y z
N MET A 1 -0.68 12.91 6.23
CA MET A 1 -1.95 12.79 6.98
C MET A 1 -3.14 12.57 6.05
N PRO A 2 -3.97 11.55 6.30
CA PRO A 2 -5.26 11.36 5.65
C PRO A 2 -6.20 12.54 5.94
N SER A 3 -7.03 12.89 4.96
CA SER A 3 -8.23 13.68 5.18
C SER A 3 -9.25 12.91 6.02
N GLU A 4 -10.33 13.58 6.41
CA GLU A 4 -11.53 12.86 6.87
C GLU A 4 -12.00 11.93 5.73
N PRO A 5 -12.42 10.69 6.02
CA PRO A 5 -12.88 9.79 4.96
C PRO A 5 -14.13 10.36 4.30
N GLY A 6 -14.12 10.44 2.96
CA GLY A 6 -15.18 11.06 2.18
C GLY A 6 -16.49 10.26 2.16
N CYS A 7 -17.44 10.69 1.34
CA CYS A 7 -18.67 9.96 1.07
C CYS A 7 -18.38 8.59 0.41
N ALA A 8 -19.06 7.52 0.84
CA ALA A 8 -18.97 6.23 0.15
C ALA A 8 -19.64 6.33 -1.22
N MET A 9 -18.93 5.91 -2.25
CA MET A 9 -19.43 5.85 -3.62
C MET A 9 -19.90 4.42 -3.92
N MET A 10 -21.12 4.27 -4.47
CA MET A 10 -21.78 2.98 -4.70
C MET A 10 -21.88 2.08 -3.45
N GLY A 11 -21.80 2.65 -2.25
CA GLY A 11 -21.83 1.93 -0.97
C GLY A 11 -20.62 1.02 -0.69
N GLN A 12 -19.63 0.96 -1.59
CA GLN A 12 -18.52 0.00 -1.55
C GLN A 12 -17.14 0.60 -1.80
N LYS A 13 -17.04 1.84 -2.31
CA LYS A 13 -15.75 2.52 -2.55
C LYS A 13 -15.50 3.64 -1.55
N LEU A 14 -14.28 3.67 -1.00
CA LEU A 14 -13.83 4.68 -0.05
C LEU A 14 -12.81 5.58 -0.72
N PHE A 15 -13.13 6.87 -0.83
CA PHE A 15 -12.19 7.87 -1.33
C PHE A 15 -11.65 8.72 -0.18
N ILE A 16 -10.35 8.95 -0.19
CA ILE A 16 -9.64 9.73 0.82
C ILE A 16 -8.57 10.56 0.10
N THR A 17 -8.37 11.81 0.53
CA THR A 17 -7.25 12.61 0.04
C THR A 17 -6.13 12.61 1.09
N ARG A 18 -4.89 12.73 0.63
CA ARG A 18 -3.77 13.01 1.52
C ARG A 18 -3.50 14.50 1.46
N THR A 19 -3.45 15.16 2.63
CA THR A 19 -3.32 16.63 2.71
C THR A 19 -2.04 17.09 3.40
N LYS A 20 -1.13 16.15 3.69
CA LYS A 20 0.23 16.42 4.19
C LYS A 20 1.23 15.41 3.63
N GLY A 21 2.47 15.85 3.44
CA GLY A 21 3.53 15.08 2.79
C GLY A 21 3.65 15.45 1.31
N PRO A 22 4.54 14.83 0.53
CA PRO A 22 4.76 15.20 -0.88
C PRO A 22 3.60 14.80 -1.83
N TRP A 23 2.71 13.91 -1.38
CA TRP A 23 1.64 13.34 -2.20
C TRP A 23 0.27 13.91 -1.81
N PHE A 24 -0.12 15.02 -2.43
CA PHE A 24 -1.42 15.67 -2.22
C PHE A 24 -2.48 15.15 -3.21
N ASP A 25 -2.65 13.83 -3.21
CA ASP A 25 -3.43 13.12 -4.22
C ASP A 25 -4.75 12.56 -3.66
N LEU A 26 -5.61 12.12 -4.58
CA LEU A 26 -6.83 11.39 -4.30
C LEU A 26 -6.56 9.89 -4.33
N TYR A 27 -7.00 9.17 -3.31
CA TYR A 27 -6.84 7.72 -3.20
C TYR A 27 -8.20 7.02 -3.08
N GLU A 28 -8.31 5.86 -3.70
CA GLU A 28 -9.44 4.93 -3.58
C GLU A 28 -8.99 3.66 -2.86
N ARG A 29 -9.75 3.24 -1.84
CA ARG A 29 -9.63 1.89 -1.30
C ARG A 29 -10.48 0.96 -2.15
N TRP A 30 -9.84 0.03 -2.83
CA TRP A 30 -10.48 -0.90 -3.74
C TRP A 30 -10.18 -2.35 -3.36
N TRP A 31 -11.18 -3.23 -3.40
CA TRP A 31 -11.01 -4.67 -3.20
C TRP A 31 -10.87 -5.34 -4.57
N ASP A 32 -9.76 -6.04 -4.80
CA ASP A 32 -9.47 -6.67 -6.09
C ASP A 32 -10.05 -8.09 -6.24
N GLY A 33 -10.81 -8.55 -5.23
CA GLY A 33 -11.29 -9.92 -5.11
C GLY A 33 -10.47 -10.77 -4.12
N THR A 34 -9.26 -10.36 -3.77
CA THR A 34 -8.35 -11.11 -2.89
C THR A 34 -7.78 -10.25 -1.77
N GLU A 35 -7.50 -8.99 -2.04
CA GLU A 35 -6.97 -8.05 -1.08
C GLU A 35 -7.47 -6.63 -1.33
N TRP A 36 -7.31 -5.80 -0.31
CA TRP A 36 -7.60 -4.39 -0.44
C TRP A 36 -6.35 -3.67 -0.94
N LEU A 37 -6.47 -2.90 -2.04
CA LEU A 37 -5.45 -2.03 -2.62
C LEU A 37 -5.78 -0.53 -2.49
N TRP A 38 -4.74 0.30 -2.38
CA TRP A 38 -4.88 1.75 -2.55
C TRP A 38 -4.57 2.09 -4.00
N ILE A 39 -5.53 2.71 -4.67
CA ILE A 39 -5.37 3.22 -6.03
C ILE A 39 -5.16 4.72 -5.93
N ASN A 40 -4.00 5.20 -6.41
CA ASN A 40 -3.74 6.62 -6.53
C ASN A 40 -4.37 7.14 -7.83
N HIS A 41 -5.30 8.09 -7.69
CA HIS A 41 -5.96 8.79 -8.79
C HIS A 41 -5.22 10.06 -9.21
N GLY A 42 -4.10 10.35 -8.55
CA GLY A 42 -3.29 11.53 -8.75
C GLY A 42 -4.00 12.79 -8.29
N ARG A 43 -3.67 13.90 -8.96
CA ARG A 43 -4.22 15.22 -8.71
C ARG A 43 -4.50 15.91 -10.04
N PRO A 44 -5.56 16.72 -10.16
CA PRO A 44 -5.90 17.38 -11.41
C PRO A 44 -4.83 18.42 -11.76
N GLU A 45 -4.34 18.38 -13.01
CA GLU A 45 -3.33 19.30 -13.56
C GLU A 45 -2.05 19.46 -12.71
N GLY A 46 -1.71 18.47 -11.87
CA GLY A 46 -0.56 18.58 -10.96
C GLY A 46 -0.77 19.54 -9.77
N ILE A 47 -1.97 20.09 -9.59
CA ILE A 47 -2.31 21.00 -8.50
C ILE A 47 -2.67 20.20 -7.25
N LYS A 48 -2.10 20.56 -6.09
CA LYS A 48 -2.32 19.84 -4.82
C LYS A 48 -3.79 19.87 -4.41
N ILE A 49 -4.34 18.73 -4.00
CA ILE A 49 -5.68 18.65 -3.43
C ILE A 49 -5.65 19.18 -1.99
N SER A 50 -6.58 20.08 -1.66
CA SER A 50 -6.64 20.80 -0.37
C SER A 50 -7.82 20.39 0.51
N SER A 51 -8.82 19.70 -0.05
CA SER A 51 -10.00 19.24 0.68
C SER A 51 -10.09 17.73 0.84
N SER A 52 -10.91 17.26 1.80
CA SER A 52 -11.46 15.91 1.75
C SER A 52 -12.30 15.72 0.47
N PRO A 53 -12.39 14.50 -0.07
CA PRO A 53 -13.29 14.21 -1.17
C PRO A 53 -14.74 14.23 -0.67
N GLY A 54 -15.64 14.79 -1.47
CA GLY A 54 -17.03 15.01 -1.07
C GLY A 54 -18.02 14.89 -2.22
N ALA A 55 -19.31 14.76 -1.84
CA ALA A 55 -20.47 14.61 -2.71
C ALA A 55 -20.30 13.56 -3.83
N SER A 56 -20.59 12.29 -3.54
CA SER A 56 -20.75 11.27 -4.57
C SER A 56 -22.06 11.54 -5.30
N MET A 57 -21.96 11.94 -6.57
CA MET A 57 -23.12 12.18 -7.42
C MET A 57 -23.16 11.23 -8.60
N MET A 58 -24.37 10.91 -9.05
CA MET A 58 -24.70 10.05 -10.18
C MET A 58 -24.05 8.67 -10.06
N ASN A 59 -23.71 8.24 -8.84
CA ASN A 59 -22.93 7.04 -8.51
C ASN A 59 -21.57 6.90 -9.22
N GLU A 60 -21.11 7.93 -9.97
CA GLU A 60 -19.93 7.87 -10.85
C GLU A 60 -18.99 9.08 -10.72
N LYS A 61 -19.39 10.13 -9.97
CA LYS A 61 -18.66 11.40 -9.87
C LYS A 61 -18.25 11.70 -8.44
N LEU A 62 -17.00 12.14 -8.28
CA LEU A 62 -16.44 12.60 -7.02
C LEU A 62 -15.85 13.99 -7.17
N PHE A 63 -16.01 14.85 -6.16
CA PHE A 63 -15.53 16.22 -6.22
C PHE A 63 -14.48 16.50 -5.15
N VAL A 64 -13.48 17.30 -5.53
CA VAL A 64 -12.41 17.78 -4.66
C VAL A 64 -12.14 19.26 -4.93
N VAL A 65 -11.56 19.94 -3.94
CA VAL A 65 -11.04 21.30 -4.09
C VAL A 65 -9.52 21.24 -4.01
N VAL A 66 -8.85 22.01 -4.86
CA VAL A 66 -7.39 22.09 -4.92
C VAL A 66 -6.85 23.38 -4.27
N GLU A 67 -5.54 23.50 -4.14
CA GLU A 67 -4.83 24.58 -3.42
C GLU A 67 -5.18 25.99 -3.92
N ASP A 68 -5.53 26.13 -5.20
CA ASP A 68 -5.95 27.40 -5.77
C ASP A 68 -7.40 27.78 -5.42
N GLY A 69 -8.19 26.87 -4.84
CA GLY A 69 -9.60 27.06 -4.49
C GLY A 69 -10.59 26.75 -5.62
N SER A 70 -10.15 26.12 -6.72
CA SER A 70 -11.02 25.62 -7.77
C SER A 70 -11.57 24.23 -7.45
N LEU A 71 -12.76 23.97 -7.99
CA LEU A 71 -13.47 22.71 -7.88
C LEU A 71 -13.12 21.79 -9.07
N TRP A 72 -12.88 20.52 -8.77
CA TRP A 72 -12.58 19.49 -9.76
C TRP A 72 -13.45 18.25 -9.56
N GLU A 73 -13.92 17.71 -10.68
CA GLU A 73 -14.67 16.46 -10.77
C GLU A 73 -13.74 15.32 -11.21
N ARG A 74 -13.92 14.17 -10.58
CA ARG A 74 -13.29 12.91 -10.93
C ARG A 74 -14.36 11.89 -11.31
N HIS A 75 -14.34 11.40 -12.54
CA HIS A 75 -15.32 10.42 -13.01
C HIS A 75 -14.74 9.40 -13.99
N TRP A 76 -15.42 8.26 -14.12
CA TRP A 76 -15.07 7.22 -15.08
C TRP A 76 -15.70 7.52 -16.44
N ARG A 77 -14.91 7.47 -17.51
CA ARG A 77 -15.37 7.58 -18.90
C ARG A 77 -15.36 6.19 -19.52
N SER A 78 -16.54 5.58 -19.64
CA SER A 78 -16.71 4.24 -20.20
C SER A 78 -16.25 4.16 -21.65
N ASP A 79 -16.49 5.19 -22.44
CA ASP A 79 -16.04 5.36 -23.82
C ASP A 79 -14.52 5.42 -23.96
N LEU A 80 -13.81 5.92 -22.92
CA LEU A 80 -12.35 5.96 -22.90
C LEU A 80 -11.72 4.79 -22.14
N GLY A 81 -12.53 3.96 -21.49
CA GLY A 81 -12.04 2.90 -20.58
C GLY A 81 -11.13 3.43 -19.48
N ARG A 82 -11.27 4.72 -19.11
CA ARG A 82 -10.40 5.35 -18.13
C ARG A 82 -11.13 6.44 -17.36
N TRP A 83 -10.50 6.72 -16.25
CA TRP A 83 -10.80 7.77 -15.32
C TRP A 83 -10.27 9.14 -15.84
N VAL A 84 -11.06 10.21 -15.74
CA VAL A 84 -10.64 11.58 -16.11
C VAL A 84 -10.89 12.62 -15.01
N TRP A 85 -10.23 13.77 -15.14
CA TRP A 85 -10.44 14.98 -14.33
C TRP A 85 -11.16 16.04 -15.18
N GLU A 86 -12.14 16.74 -14.59
CA GLU A 86 -12.85 17.85 -15.22
C GLU A 86 -12.89 19.06 -14.29
N GLY A 87 -12.54 20.25 -14.81
CA GLY A 87 -12.47 21.49 -14.04
C GLY A 87 -13.82 22.22 -14.00
N HIS A 88 -14.28 22.57 -12.80
CA HIS A 88 -15.53 23.33 -12.60
C HIS A 88 -15.27 24.79 -12.21
N GLY A 89 -14.00 25.17 -12.10
CA GLY A 89 -13.55 26.51 -11.78
C GLY A 89 -13.99 26.96 -10.39
N ARG A 90 -14.30 28.25 -10.27
CA ARG A 90 -14.65 28.92 -9.02
C ARG A 90 -15.97 29.68 -9.17
N PRO A 91 -16.88 29.62 -8.18
CA PRO A 91 -18.07 30.45 -8.21
C PRO A 91 -17.69 31.93 -8.09
N ASN A 92 -18.06 32.74 -9.08
CA ASN A 92 -17.79 34.19 -9.11
C ASN A 92 -16.30 34.55 -8.84
N ASN A 93 -15.38 33.74 -9.34
CA ASN A 93 -13.93 33.85 -9.11
C ASN A 93 -13.47 33.80 -7.64
N GLN A 94 -14.35 33.48 -6.70
CA GLN A 94 -14.03 33.35 -5.28
C GLN A 94 -13.38 32.00 -5.00
N ARG A 95 -12.32 31.98 -4.18
CA ARG A 95 -11.70 30.71 -3.78
C ARG A 95 -12.66 29.90 -2.92
N ILE A 96 -12.81 28.61 -3.23
CA ILE A 96 -13.52 27.66 -2.38
C ILE A 96 -12.59 27.25 -1.22
N VAL A 97 -13.10 27.28 0.01
CA VAL A 97 -12.33 26.99 1.23
C VAL A 97 -12.88 25.82 2.04
N SER A 98 -13.91 25.15 1.52
CA SER A 98 -14.49 23.96 2.13
C SER A 98 -14.44 22.76 1.19
N ALA A 99 -14.50 21.56 1.76
CA ALA A 99 -14.82 20.37 0.97
C ALA A 99 -16.22 20.47 0.35
N PRO A 100 -16.47 19.85 -0.82
CA PRO A 100 -17.81 19.65 -1.37
C PRO A 100 -18.68 18.85 -0.41
N SER A 101 -19.95 19.25 -0.22
CA SER A 101 -20.83 18.61 0.77
C SER A 101 -22.31 18.63 0.39
N ALA A 102 -23.14 17.93 1.19
CA ALA A 102 -24.60 17.88 1.07
C ALA A 102 -25.11 17.65 -0.36
N ALA A 103 -24.82 16.48 -0.93
CA ALA A 103 -25.46 16.04 -2.17
C ALA A 103 -26.99 16.00 -1.98
N MET A 104 -27.73 16.74 -2.81
CA MET A 104 -29.20 16.76 -2.84
C MET A 104 -29.70 16.25 -4.18
N MET A 105 -30.67 15.35 -4.14
CA MET A 105 -31.37 14.82 -5.32
C MET A 105 -30.44 14.22 -6.40
N ASP A 106 -29.17 13.95 -6.05
CA ASP A 106 -28.15 13.50 -6.99
C ASP A 106 -27.81 14.50 -8.12
N GLU A 107 -28.26 15.75 -7.99
CA GLU A 107 -28.14 16.80 -9.01
C GLU A 107 -27.27 17.97 -8.56
N LYS A 108 -27.09 18.15 -7.24
CA LYS A 108 -26.40 19.32 -6.70
C LYS A 108 -25.70 19.09 -5.38
N PHE A 109 -24.76 19.96 -5.09
CA PHE A 109 -23.97 19.97 -3.87
C PHE A 109 -23.53 21.39 -3.52
N PHE A 110 -22.95 21.56 -2.34
CA PHE A 110 -22.63 22.86 -1.80
C PHE A 110 -21.16 23.01 -1.42
N VAL A 111 -20.69 24.25 -1.50
CA VAL A 111 -19.36 24.68 -1.07
C VAL A 111 -19.45 26.04 -0.38
N VAL A 112 -18.43 26.37 0.40
CA VAL A 112 -18.27 27.67 1.04
C VAL A 112 -17.04 28.36 0.46
N THR A 113 -17.19 29.62 0.06
CA THR A 113 -16.12 30.46 -0.47
C THR A 113 -15.36 31.20 0.63
N GLU A 114 -14.19 31.75 0.31
CA GLU A 114 -13.29 32.46 1.23
C GLU A 114 -13.95 33.61 1.98
N ASP A 115 -14.95 34.23 1.37
CA ASP A 115 -15.76 35.29 1.93
C ASP A 115 -16.81 34.76 2.95
N GLY A 116 -16.99 33.43 3.04
CA GLY A 116 -17.95 32.77 3.90
C GLY A 116 -19.35 32.64 3.32
N SER A 117 -19.52 32.83 2.01
CA SER A 117 -20.81 32.63 1.31
C SER A 117 -21.03 31.17 0.93
N LEU A 118 -22.30 30.73 0.97
CA LEU A 118 -22.70 29.41 0.48
C LEU A 118 -22.98 29.47 -1.03
N TRP A 119 -22.44 28.49 -1.76
CA TRP A 119 -22.67 28.31 -3.18
C TRP A 119 -23.15 26.89 -3.48
N GLU A 120 -24.12 26.79 -4.38
CA GLU A 120 -24.65 25.56 -4.94
C GLU A 120 -24.01 25.30 -6.31
N ARG A 121 -23.52 24.09 -6.53
CA ARG A 121 -23.14 23.58 -7.83
C ARG A 121 -24.20 22.57 -8.27
N HIS A 122 -24.90 22.87 -9.36
CA HIS A 122 -26.10 22.14 -9.77
C HIS A 122 -26.03 21.74 -11.24
N TRP A 123 -26.23 20.45 -11.53
CA TRP A 123 -26.43 19.94 -12.87
C TRP A 123 -27.85 20.29 -13.35
N ARG A 124 -27.95 21.25 -14.26
CA ARG A 124 -29.23 21.67 -14.84
C ARG A 124 -29.49 20.84 -16.09
N SER A 125 -30.32 19.81 -15.94
CA SER A 125 -30.70 18.89 -17.03
C SER A 125 -31.38 19.62 -18.20
N ASP A 126 -32.17 20.64 -17.89
CA ASP A 126 -32.80 21.55 -18.86
C ASP A 126 -31.80 22.39 -19.67
N LEU A 127 -30.61 22.65 -19.11
CA LEU A 127 -29.53 23.39 -19.78
C LEU A 127 -28.42 22.47 -20.31
N GLY A 128 -28.46 21.18 -20.00
CA GLY A 128 -27.39 20.22 -20.31
C GLY A 128 -26.02 20.61 -19.74
N ARG A 129 -25.97 21.39 -18.66
CA ARG A 129 -24.71 21.88 -18.09
C ARG A 129 -24.80 22.15 -16.60
N TRP A 130 -23.63 22.17 -15.97
CA TRP A 130 -23.50 22.59 -14.59
C TRP A 130 -23.58 24.12 -14.44
N VAL A 131 -24.33 24.62 -13.45
CA VAL A 131 -24.41 26.05 -13.08
C VAL A 131 -23.98 26.30 -11.63
N TRP A 132 -23.59 27.54 -11.34
CA TRP A 132 -23.33 28.03 -9.97
C TRP A 132 -24.49 28.89 -9.52
N GLU A 133 -25.02 28.66 -8.32
CA GLU A 133 -26.06 29.47 -7.69
C GLU A 133 -25.59 29.97 -6.32
N GLY A 134 -25.71 31.28 -6.09
CA GLY A 134 -25.28 31.91 -4.85
C GLY A 134 -26.39 31.93 -3.81
N HIS A 135 -26.13 31.40 -2.61
CA HIS A 135 -27.06 31.44 -1.47
C HIS A 135 -26.69 32.51 -0.44
N GLY A 136 -25.54 33.17 -0.63
CA GLY A 136 -25.04 34.24 0.21
C GLY A 136 -24.75 33.77 1.64
N ARG A 137 -24.97 34.69 2.60
CA ARG A 137 -24.65 34.50 4.02
C ARG A 137 -25.91 34.59 4.89
N PRO A 138 -26.13 33.65 5.83
CA PRO A 138 -27.24 33.75 6.77
C PRO A 138 -27.04 34.95 7.71
N GLY A 139 -28.00 35.88 7.74
CA GLY A 139 -27.94 37.06 8.62
C GLY A 139 -26.70 37.93 8.42
N ASN A 140 -26.10 37.91 7.22
CA ASN A 140 -24.81 38.54 6.90
C ASN A 140 -23.61 38.01 7.71
N GLU A 141 -23.72 36.82 8.30
CA GLU A 141 -22.63 36.16 9.02
C GLU A 141 -21.89 35.17 8.11
N ALA A 142 -20.56 35.23 8.11
CA ALA A 142 -19.72 34.29 7.38
C ALA A 142 -19.95 32.85 7.87
N ILE A 143 -20.14 31.93 6.93
CA ILE A 143 -20.24 30.50 7.20
C ILE A 143 -18.84 29.96 7.50
N LYS A 144 -18.70 29.26 8.62
CA LYS A 144 -17.44 28.62 9.01
C LYS A 144 -17.43 27.14 8.68
N PHE A 145 -18.55 26.46 8.92
CA PHE A 145 -18.70 25.06 8.61
C PHE A 145 -19.80 24.87 7.58
N THR A 146 -19.38 24.29 6.47
CA THR A 146 -20.20 23.78 5.37
C THR A 146 -21.34 22.89 5.87
N PRO A 147 -22.41 22.72 5.07
CA PRO A 147 -23.39 21.67 5.33
C PRO A 147 -22.78 20.29 5.56
N GLY A 148 -23.43 19.48 6.40
CA GLY A 148 -23.18 18.04 6.47
C GLY A 148 -24.05 17.30 5.47
N ALA A 149 -25.04 16.54 5.96
CA ALA A 149 -26.04 15.89 5.11
C ALA A 149 -27.25 16.81 4.88
N ALA A 150 -27.78 16.82 3.66
CA ALA A 150 -29.08 17.41 3.36
C ALA A 150 -30.18 16.65 4.11
N MET A 151 -31.18 17.36 4.62
CA MET A 151 -32.39 16.74 5.20
C MET A 151 -33.55 16.86 4.23
N MET A 152 -34.26 15.76 4.02
CA MET A 152 -35.45 15.67 3.15
C MET A 152 -35.22 16.15 1.71
N ASN A 153 -33.98 16.27 1.25
CA ASN A 153 -33.62 16.91 -0.03
C ASN A 153 -34.15 18.35 -0.23
N GLU A 154 -34.69 19.01 0.81
CA GLU A 154 -35.27 20.35 0.72
C GLU A 154 -34.58 21.35 1.66
N LYS A 155 -33.70 20.87 2.56
CA LYS A 155 -33.09 21.68 3.62
C LYS A 155 -31.62 21.33 3.86
N LEU A 156 -30.82 22.34 4.15
CA LEU A 156 -29.44 22.19 4.62
C LEU A 156 -29.19 23.06 5.85
N PHE A 157 -28.17 22.69 6.61
CA PHE A 157 -27.79 23.39 7.83
C PHE A 157 -26.34 23.80 7.76
N VAL A 158 -26.03 25.00 8.22
CA VAL A 158 -24.65 25.52 8.29
C VAL A 158 -24.35 26.07 9.67
N VAL A 159 -23.06 26.18 9.99
CA VAL A 159 -22.62 26.87 11.22
C VAL A 159 -21.76 28.08 10.87
N THR A 160 -22.11 29.24 11.41
CA THR A 160 -21.39 30.51 11.18
C THR A 160 -20.14 30.62 12.05
N VAL A 161 -19.28 31.60 11.75
CA VAL A 161 -18.12 31.96 12.59
C VAL A 161 -18.49 32.29 14.04
N GLN A 162 -19.73 32.72 14.28
CA GLN A 162 -20.24 32.98 15.63
C GLN A 162 -20.68 31.71 16.38
N GLY A 163 -20.68 30.55 15.71
CA GLY A 163 -21.12 29.26 16.25
C GLY A 163 -22.63 29.08 16.29
N LYS A 164 -23.36 29.86 15.48
CA LYS A 164 -24.82 29.75 15.31
C LYS A 164 -25.16 28.74 14.23
N LEU A 165 -26.19 27.93 14.48
CA LEU A 165 -26.77 27.02 13.49
C LEU A 165 -27.82 27.78 12.67
N TRP A 166 -27.77 27.63 11.35
CA TRP A 166 -28.74 28.20 10.43
C TRP A 166 -29.25 27.13 9.47
N GLU A 167 -30.55 27.17 9.17
CA GLU A 167 -31.22 26.35 8.19
C GLU A 167 -31.40 27.16 6.90
N ARG A 168 -31.03 26.59 5.76
CA ARG A 168 -31.44 27.04 4.43
C ARG A 168 -32.51 26.06 3.93
N HIS A 169 -33.69 26.55 3.60
CA HIS A 169 -34.76 25.72 3.07
C HIS A 169 -35.54 26.43 1.96
N TRP A 170 -36.09 25.64 1.04
CA TRP A 170 -36.99 26.16 0.01
C TRP A 170 -38.37 26.45 0.60
N ARG A 171 -38.87 27.69 0.42
CA ARG A 171 -40.24 28.08 0.77
C ARG A 171 -41.10 28.06 -0.48
N LYS A 172 -41.90 26.99 -0.65
CA LYS A 172 -42.79 26.80 -1.81
C LYS A 172 -43.76 27.97 -1.99
N ASP A 173 -44.28 28.49 -0.88
CA ASP A 173 -45.18 29.65 -0.84
C ASP A 173 -44.51 30.98 -1.25
N LEU A 174 -43.20 31.12 -1.06
CA LEU A 174 -42.45 32.30 -1.47
C LEU A 174 -41.72 32.13 -2.81
N GLY A 175 -41.74 30.92 -3.38
CA GLY A 175 -40.97 30.59 -4.58
C GLY A 175 -39.47 30.86 -4.46
N ARG A 176 -38.91 30.83 -3.24
CA ARG A 176 -37.49 31.12 -3.00
C ARG A 176 -36.94 30.38 -1.81
N TRP A 177 -35.63 30.19 -1.82
CA TRP A 177 -34.89 29.74 -0.66
C TRP A 177 -34.86 30.84 0.43
N VAL A 178 -35.08 30.49 1.69
CA VAL A 178 -34.91 31.41 2.85
C VAL A 178 -33.88 30.89 3.88
N TRP A 179 -33.38 31.80 4.72
CA TRP A 179 -32.51 31.50 5.86
C TRP A 179 -33.32 31.57 7.15
N GLN A 180 -33.18 30.57 8.02
CA GLN A 180 -33.80 30.53 9.34
C GLN A 180 -32.73 30.28 10.41
N SER A 181 -32.70 31.14 11.44
CA SER A 181 -31.77 30.98 12.56
C SER A 181 -32.28 29.95 13.55
N HIS A 182 -31.39 29.05 13.99
CA HIS A 182 -31.64 28.11 15.08
C HIS A 182 -30.90 28.54 16.36
N GLY A 183 -30.25 29.70 16.33
CA GLY A 183 -29.43 30.22 17.41
C GLY A 183 -28.21 29.34 17.69
N THR A 184 -27.77 29.33 18.94
CA THR A 184 -26.68 28.46 19.39
C THR A 184 -27.23 27.29 20.20
N PRO A 185 -26.47 26.19 20.32
CA PRO A 185 -26.76 25.18 21.33
C PRO A 185 -26.79 25.82 22.72
N THR A 186 -27.64 25.32 23.61
CA THR A 186 -27.88 25.94 24.92
C THR A 186 -26.57 26.16 25.69
N ASN A 187 -26.30 27.41 26.07
CA ASN A 187 -25.13 27.84 26.85
C ASN A 187 -23.76 27.52 26.22
N THR A 188 -23.68 27.36 24.90
CA THR A 188 -22.40 27.12 24.21
C THR A 188 -22.46 27.51 22.73
N LYS A 189 -21.39 27.25 21.97
CA LYS A 189 -21.28 27.56 20.54
C LYS A 189 -20.92 26.29 19.78
N ALA A 190 -21.48 26.10 18.59
CA ALA A 190 -21.09 25.02 17.71
C ALA A 190 -19.64 25.21 17.20
N THR A 191 -18.89 24.11 17.10
CA THR A 191 -17.48 24.10 16.68
C THR A 191 -17.17 23.07 15.59
N SER A 192 -18.21 22.49 14.98
CA SER A 192 -18.11 21.59 13.83
C SER A 192 -19.26 21.83 12.86
N ALA A 193 -19.17 21.19 11.70
CA ALA A 193 -20.29 21.06 10.77
C ALA A 193 -21.45 20.31 11.44
N PRO A 194 -22.70 20.59 11.06
CA PRO A 194 -23.83 19.75 11.46
C PRO A 194 -23.70 18.38 10.79
N GLY A 195 -23.33 17.36 11.57
CA GLY A 195 -23.07 15.99 11.10
C GLY A 195 -24.18 14.99 11.44
N ALA A 196 -24.04 13.78 10.90
CA ALA A 196 -24.91 12.61 11.13
C ALA A 196 -26.42 12.93 11.15
N ALA A 197 -27.03 13.18 10.00
CA ALA A 197 -28.49 13.33 9.93
C ALA A 197 -29.18 11.98 10.16
N MET A 198 -30.17 11.93 11.05
CA MET A 198 -30.94 10.71 11.35
C MET A 198 -32.44 10.96 11.16
N MET A 199 -33.09 10.03 10.45
CA MET A 199 -34.54 10.01 10.23
C MET A 199 -35.12 11.35 9.74
N ASP A 200 -34.32 12.13 9.00
CA ASP A 200 -34.67 13.47 8.49
C ASP A 200 -35.20 14.47 9.54
N ARG A 201 -34.94 14.24 10.83
CA ARG A 201 -35.49 15.06 11.93
C ARG A 201 -34.44 15.51 12.93
N LYS A 202 -33.21 15.01 12.81
CA LYS A 202 -32.14 15.21 13.80
C LYS A 202 -30.82 15.44 13.10
N LEU A 203 -30.05 16.41 13.57
CA LEU A 203 -28.62 16.55 13.29
C LEU A 203 -27.84 16.64 14.59
N PHE A 204 -26.55 16.33 14.53
CA PHE A 204 -25.65 16.40 15.67
C PHE A 204 -24.47 17.31 15.37
N LEU A 205 -23.95 17.95 16.40
CA LEU A 205 -22.73 18.75 16.30
C LEU A 205 -21.95 18.72 17.61
N THR A 206 -20.67 19.05 17.52
CA THR A 206 -19.81 19.26 18.69
C THR A 206 -19.74 20.74 19.04
N THR A 207 -19.58 21.02 20.33
CA THR A 207 -19.62 22.39 20.87
C THR A 207 -18.32 22.78 21.57
N ARG A 208 -18.10 24.07 21.76
CA ARG A 208 -16.88 24.64 22.37
C ARG A 208 -16.54 24.06 23.74
N ASN A 209 -17.54 23.68 24.53
CA ASN A 209 -17.35 23.05 25.83
C ASN A 209 -17.06 21.53 25.74
N GLY A 210 -16.87 21.00 24.54
CA GLY A 210 -16.50 19.60 24.30
C GLY A 210 -17.65 18.60 24.35
N LYS A 211 -18.89 19.08 24.25
CA LYS A 211 -20.10 18.24 24.31
C LYS A 211 -20.63 17.90 22.92
N LEU A 212 -21.46 16.87 22.86
CA LEU A 212 -22.30 16.53 21.71
C LEU A 212 -23.71 17.12 21.91
N PHE A 213 -24.23 17.82 20.91
CA PHE A 213 -25.58 18.35 20.91
C PHE A 213 -26.37 17.80 19.72
N GLU A 214 -27.64 17.49 19.95
CA GLU A 214 -28.63 17.15 18.94
C GLU A 214 -29.56 18.37 18.71
N ARG A 215 -29.82 18.69 17.45
CA ARG A 215 -30.94 19.57 17.06
C ARG A 215 -32.04 18.70 16.49
N TYR A 216 -33.17 18.65 17.19
CA TYR A 216 -34.27 17.70 16.94
C TYR A 216 -35.59 18.38 16.63
N TRP A 217 -36.27 17.96 15.56
CA TRP A 217 -37.64 18.32 15.27
C TRP A 217 -38.62 17.39 16.02
N LYS A 218 -39.23 17.90 17.10
CA LYS A 218 -40.19 17.12 17.90
C LYS A 218 -41.64 17.13 17.37
N GLY A 219 -41.83 17.41 16.08
CA GLY A 219 -43.15 17.49 15.43
C GLY A 219 -43.74 18.89 15.33
N SER A 220 -43.53 19.75 16.34
CA SER A 220 -44.07 21.12 16.36
C SER A 220 -43.02 22.23 16.44
N LYS A 221 -41.85 21.93 16.99
CA LYS A 221 -40.73 22.88 17.11
C LYS A 221 -39.41 22.16 17.15
N TRP A 222 -38.36 22.88 16.78
CA TRP A 222 -37.01 22.43 16.95
C TRP A 222 -36.55 22.59 18.41
N VAL A 223 -35.96 21.55 19.00
CA VAL A 223 -35.37 21.56 20.36
C VAL A 223 -33.88 21.20 20.34
N TRP A 224 -33.12 21.75 21.28
CA TRP A 224 -31.73 21.37 21.52
C TRP A 224 -31.71 20.29 22.61
N VAL A 225 -30.94 19.24 22.40
CA VAL A 225 -30.72 18.18 23.39
C VAL A 225 -29.22 18.08 23.65
N ASP A 226 -28.81 18.17 24.91
CA ASP A 226 -27.43 18.00 25.36
C ASP A 226 -27.18 16.50 25.62
N HIS A 227 -26.25 15.89 24.88
CA HIS A 227 -25.86 14.48 25.05
C HIS A 227 -24.67 14.31 26.00
N GLY A 228 -24.18 15.42 26.58
CA GLY A 228 -23.01 15.45 27.42
C GLY A 228 -21.71 15.27 26.65
N LYS A 229 -20.67 14.89 27.39
CA LYS A 229 -19.36 14.56 26.85
C LYS A 229 -19.23 13.04 26.69
N PRO A 230 -18.42 12.55 25.75
CA PRO A 230 -17.95 11.17 25.80
C PRO A 230 -17.27 10.90 27.16
N PRO A 231 -17.46 9.73 27.77
CA PRO A 231 -16.87 9.41 29.07
C PRO A 231 -15.35 9.65 29.12
N GLY A 232 -14.87 10.35 30.14
CA GLY A 232 -13.44 10.58 30.37
C GLY A 232 -12.75 11.54 29.38
N THR A 233 -13.46 12.20 28.47
CA THR A 233 -12.84 13.11 27.50
C THR A 233 -13.81 14.20 27.00
N ILE A 234 -13.41 14.93 25.95
CA ILE A 234 -14.27 15.85 25.21
C ILE A 234 -14.41 15.40 23.75
N ALA A 235 -15.58 15.65 23.17
CA ALA A 235 -15.82 15.46 21.75
C ALA A 235 -15.03 16.50 20.93
N ILE A 236 -14.40 16.05 19.85
CA ILE A 236 -13.71 16.90 18.86
C ILE A 236 -14.14 16.52 17.45
N GLY A 237 -13.98 17.44 16.51
CA GLY A 237 -14.35 17.22 15.11
C GLY A 237 -15.86 17.15 14.88
N THR A 238 -16.24 16.78 13.66
CA THR A 238 -17.62 16.59 13.23
C THR A 238 -18.12 15.21 13.66
N PRO A 239 -19.30 15.07 14.28
CA PRO A 239 -19.86 13.75 14.53
C PRO A 239 -20.26 13.09 13.20
N GLY A 240 -19.93 11.81 13.02
CA GLY A 240 -20.04 11.13 11.74
C GLY A 240 -20.74 9.76 11.81
N ALA A 241 -20.98 9.19 10.62
CA ALA A 241 -21.54 7.85 10.39
C ALA A 241 -22.84 7.55 11.18
N ALA A 242 -23.97 8.12 10.74
CA ALA A 242 -25.28 7.66 11.18
C ALA A 242 -25.51 6.23 10.65
N MET A 243 -25.31 5.21 11.49
CA MET A 243 -25.58 3.83 11.12
C MET A 243 -26.96 3.43 11.60
N LEU A 244 -27.72 2.78 10.71
CA LEU A 244 -29.05 2.23 11.01
C LEU A 244 -30.03 3.27 11.60
N ASN A 245 -29.80 4.57 11.37
CA ASN A 245 -30.57 5.68 11.95
C ASN A 245 -30.68 5.67 13.50
N SER A 246 -29.78 4.97 14.20
CA SER A 246 -29.86 4.78 15.66
C SER A 246 -28.56 5.02 16.41
N LYS A 247 -27.43 5.13 15.70
CA LYS A 247 -26.10 5.37 16.29
C LYS A 247 -25.22 6.28 15.44
N LEU A 248 -24.37 7.04 16.10
CA LEU A 248 -23.35 7.90 15.50
C LEU A 248 -22.02 7.75 16.21
N PHE A 249 -20.95 8.18 15.55
CA PHE A 249 -19.60 8.10 16.07
C PHE A 249 -18.99 9.48 16.30
N VAL A 250 -18.17 9.58 17.33
CA VAL A 250 -17.50 10.82 17.76
C VAL A 250 -16.05 10.51 18.10
N THR A 251 -15.14 11.35 17.64
CA THR A 251 -13.74 11.29 18.04
C THR A 251 -13.53 12.03 19.38
N GLY A 252 -12.89 11.38 20.34
CA GLY A 252 -12.50 11.99 21.61
C GLY A 252 -11.12 12.65 21.54
N LYS A 253 -10.89 13.73 22.31
CA LYS A 253 -9.56 14.37 22.40
C LYS A 253 -8.47 13.43 22.95
N ASN A 254 -8.85 12.40 23.70
CA ASN A 254 -7.94 11.36 24.18
C ASN A 254 -7.47 10.39 23.07
N GLY A 255 -8.03 10.48 21.87
CA GLY A 255 -7.68 9.62 20.73
C GLY A 255 -8.54 8.37 20.59
N ASN A 256 -9.59 8.22 21.41
CA ASN A 256 -10.54 7.10 21.32
C ASN A 256 -11.69 7.43 20.37
N LEU A 257 -12.25 6.39 19.77
CA LEU A 257 -13.52 6.45 19.04
C LEU A 257 -14.66 6.12 20.00
N PHE A 258 -15.71 6.94 19.99
CA PHE A 258 -16.91 6.71 20.80
C PHE A 258 -18.14 6.53 19.92
N GLU A 259 -19.01 5.60 20.28
CA GLU A 259 -20.35 5.45 19.73
C GLU A 259 -21.37 6.07 20.68
N ARG A 260 -22.31 6.83 20.12
CA ARG A 260 -23.53 7.30 20.79
C ARG A 260 -24.70 6.61 20.12
N TYR A 261 -25.40 5.72 20.83
CA TYR A 261 -26.51 4.96 20.27
C TYR A 261 -27.77 4.98 21.14
N TRP A 262 -28.93 4.84 20.51
CA TRP A 262 -30.21 4.67 21.18
C TRP A 262 -30.46 3.20 21.48
N ASN A 263 -30.59 2.82 22.75
CA ASN A 263 -30.80 1.41 23.15
C ASN A 263 -32.28 0.99 23.22
N GLY A 264 -33.19 1.82 22.73
CA GLY A 264 -34.65 1.63 22.86
C GLY A 264 -35.30 2.50 23.94
N SER A 265 -34.58 2.85 25.01
CA SER A 265 -35.11 3.66 26.12
C SER A 265 -34.32 4.94 26.41
N ARG A 266 -33.00 4.90 26.22
CA ARG A 266 -32.12 6.04 26.42
C ARG A 266 -30.95 6.00 25.44
N TRP A 267 -30.32 7.15 25.27
CA TRP A 267 -29.06 7.24 24.58
C TRP A 267 -27.93 6.72 25.49
N VAL A 268 -27.10 5.78 25.01
CA VAL A 268 -25.91 5.22 25.70
C VAL A 268 -24.60 5.55 24.96
N TRP A 269 -23.51 5.76 25.70
CA TRP A 269 -22.15 5.94 25.17
C TRP A 269 -21.40 4.61 25.23
N VAL A 270 -20.66 4.27 24.18
CA VAL A 270 -19.75 3.13 24.13
C VAL A 270 -18.36 3.63 23.73
N ASP A 271 -17.35 3.26 24.49
CA ASP A 271 -15.94 3.53 24.15
C ASP A 271 -15.40 2.36 23.32
N HIS A 272 -14.96 2.63 22.10
CA HIS A 272 -14.36 1.62 21.21
C HIS A 272 -12.83 1.54 21.36
N GLY A 273 -12.27 2.31 22.29
CA GLY A 273 -10.84 2.45 22.50
C GLY A 273 -10.17 3.19 21.36
N LYS A 274 -8.85 3.02 21.31
CA LYS A 274 -7.99 3.54 20.23
C LYS A 274 -7.78 2.47 19.16
N PRO A 275 -7.51 2.86 17.92
CA PRO A 275 -6.92 1.94 16.96
C PRO A 275 -5.57 1.44 17.48
N PRO A 276 -5.22 0.15 17.29
CA PRO A 276 -3.96 -0.41 17.79
C PRO A 276 -2.73 0.41 17.42
N GLY A 277 -1.87 0.69 18.40
CA GLY A 277 -0.60 1.40 18.20
C GLY A 277 -0.71 2.88 17.84
N THR A 278 -1.90 3.49 17.85
CA THR A 278 -2.08 4.90 17.45
C THR A 278 -3.29 5.55 18.11
N ARG A 279 -3.67 6.75 17.66
CA ARG A 279 -4.86 7.49 18.09
C ARG A 279 -5.63 8.02 16.88
N THR A 280 -6.94 8.09 17.00
CA THR A 280 -7.79 8.76 15.99
C THR A 280 -7.39 10.23 15.85
N SER A 281 -7.30 10.73 14.62
CA SER A 281 -6.94 12.13 14.33
C SER A 281 -7.93 12.86 13.44
N THR A 282 -8.83 12.13 12.77
CA THR A 282 -9.88 12.72 11.91
C THR A 282 -11.25 12.55 12.56
N SER A 283 -12.24 13.27 12.04
CA SER A 283 -13.66 12.92 12.28
C SER A 283 -13.94 11.53 11.69
N PRO A 284 -14.86 10.74 12.29
CA PRO A 284 -15.25 9.45 11.75
C PRO A 284 -16.05 9.60 10.45
N GLY A 285 -15.66 8.85 9.42
CA GLY A 285 -16.25 8.86 8.08
C GLY A 285 -17.19 7.68 7.80
N VAL A 286 -17.72 7.64 6.57
CA VAL A 286 -18.94 6.91 6.17
C VAL A 286 -19.01 5.44 6.58
N GLY A 287 -20.24 5.07 6.97
CA GLY A 287 -20.77 3.72 7.16
C GLY A 287 -20.87 2.92 5.86
N MET A 288 -19.80 2.27 5.37
CA MET A 288 -19.98 1.27 4.32
C MET A 288 -20.91 0.17 4.82
N LEU A 289 -21.96 -0.13 4.04
CA LEU A 289 -22.98 -1.13 4.36
C LEU A 289 -23.65 -0.95 5.74
N ASN A 290 -23.62 0.24 6.34
CA ASN A 290 -24.10 0.52 7.70
C ASN A 290 -23.42 -0.28 8.83
N THR A 291 -22.25 -0.88 8.60
CA THR A 291 -21.55 -1.74 9.57
C THR A 291 -20.09 -1.36 9.85
N LYS A 292 -19.49 -0.45 9.06
CA LYS A 292 -18.06 -0.11 9.11
C LYS A 292 -17.83 1.39 9.33
N VAL A 293 -17.03 1.80 10.31
CA VAL A 293 -16.63 3.20 10.52
C VAL A 293 -15.18 3.36 10.14
N PHE A 294 -14.85 4.45 9.46
CA PHE A 294 -13.49 4.73 9.02
C PHE A 294 -12.94 5.95 9.79
N VAL A 295 -11.70 5.85 10.28
CA VAL A 295 -10.96 6.97 10.91
C VAL A 295 -9.50 7.03 10.42
N GLY A 296 -9.03 8.23 10.10
CA GLY A 296 -7.61 8.51 9.92
C GLY A 296 -6.91 8.70 11.28
N THR A 297 -5.67 8.27 11.38
CA THR A 297 -4.92 8.22 12.65
C THR A 297 -3.67 9.10 12.65
N ALA A 298 -3.13 9.36 13.84
CA ALA A 298 -2.00 10.29 14.02
C ALA A 298 -0.69 9.83 13.38
N ASN A 299 -0.53 8.52 13.13
CA ASN A 299 0.59 7.93 12.38
C ASN A 299 0.31 7.84 10.86
N GLU A 300 -0.59 8.68 10.37
CA GLU A 300 -0.97 8.82 8.95
C GLU A 300 -1.64 7.58 8.32
N ARG A 301 -2.17 6.66 9.13
CA ARG A 301 -2.81 5.44 8.68
C ARG A 301 -4.32 5.57 8.64
N MET A 302 -4.95 4.61 7.98
CA MET A 302 -6.39 4.51 7.87
C MET A 302 -6.89 3.26 8.59
N PHE A 303 -7.83 3.43 9.51
CA PHE A 303 -8.41 2.31 10.26
C PHE A 303 -9.92 2.18 10.01
N GLU A 304 -10.35 0.94 9.82
CA GLU A 304 -11.75 0.55 9.84
C GLU A 304 -12.10 -0.02 11.22
N ARG A 305 -13.30 0.31 11.66
CA ARG A 305 -13.95 -0.25 12.84
C ARG A 305 -15.26 -0.90 12.44
N TYR A 306 -15.37 -2.22 12.56
CA TYR A 306 -16.58 -2.94 12.13
C TYR A 306 -17.01 -4.04 13.09
N TRP A 307 -18.29 -4.39 13.03
CA TRP A 307 -18.85 -5.51 13.77
C TRP A 307 -18.77 -6.78 12.92
N ASN A 308 -18.10 -7.82 13.41
CA ASN A 308 -17.92 -9.08 12.68
C ASN A 308 -19.01 -10.13 12.96
N GLY A 309 -20.09 -9.75 13.65
CA GLY A 309 -21.16 -10.65 14.08
C GLY A 309 -21.11 -10.97 15.58
N SER A 310 -19.93 -11.02 16.19
CA SER A 310 -19.75 -11.36 17.61
C SER A 310 -19.05 -10.28 18.42
N LYS A 311 -18.08 -9.59 17.79
CA LYS A 311 -17.34 -8.50 18.40
C LYS A 311 -17.01 -7.43 17.39
N TRP A 312 -16.54 -6.36 17.97
CA TRP A 312 -16.18 -5.14 17.33
C TRP A 312 -14.66 -5.21 17.07
N VAL A 313 -14.23 -5.12 15.81
CA VAL A 313 -12.85 -5.33 15.36
C VAL A 313 -12.28 -4.07 14.72
N TRP A 314 -10.98 -3.81 14.94
CA TRP A 314 -10.17 -2.83 14.23
C TRP A 314 -9.44 -3.49 13.06
N VAL A 315 -9.45 -2.87 11.89
CA VAL A 315 -8.65 -3.28 10.72
C VAL A 315 -7.79 -2.11 10.30
N ASP A 316 -6.50 -2.37 10.16
CA ASP A 316 -5.53 -1.42 9.65
C ASP A 316 -5.48 -1.55 8.12
N HIS A 317 -5.76 -0.45 7.42
CA HIS A 317 -5.69 -0.38 5.97
C HIS A 317 -4.36 0.19 5.45
N GLY A 318 -3.38 0.42 6.33
CA GLY A 318 -2.09 0.99 5.97
C GLY A 318 -2.13 2.50 5.82
N THR A 319 -1.06 3.05 5.26
CA THR A 319 -1.00 4.43 4.82
C THR A 319 -1.61 4.57 3.42
N LEU A 320 -1.96 5.81 3.04
CA LEU A 320 -2.55 6.13 1.74
C LEU A 320 -1.48 6.14 0.63
N MET A 321 -0.76 5.03 0.44
CA MET A 321 0.26 4.90 -0.61
C MET A 321 -0.05 3.72 -1.53
N HIS A 322 0.32 3.88 -2.79
CA HIS A 322 0.10 2.91 -3.85
C HIS A 322 1.43 2.28 -4.24
N ASP A 323 1.38 1.03 -4.65
CA ASP A 323 2.55 0.36 -5.23
C ASP A 323 3.01 1.12 -6.49
N SER A 324 4.33 1.19 -6.69
CA SER A 324 4.95 1.80 -7.88
C SER A 324 6.08 0.92 -8.42
N CYS A 325 6.68 1.33 -9.54
CA CYS A 325 7.89 0.70 -10.06
C CYS A 325 8.81 1.73 -10.71
N GLU A 326 10.10 1.39 -10.80
CA GLU A 326 11.14 2.19 -11.44
C GLU A 326 12.05 1.29 -12.28
N THR A 327 12.34 1.68 -13.52
CA THR A 327 13.32 1.00 -14.36
C THR A 327 14.71 1.51 -13.99
N LEU A 328 15.56 0.62 -13.45
CA LEU A 328 16.92 0.95 -13.00
C LEU A 328 17.97 0.72 -14.10
N ILE A 329 17.72 -0.24 -15.00
CA ILE A 329 18.52 -0.50 -16.19
C ILE A 329 17.57 -0.65 -17.37
N ASP A 330 17.80 0.12 -18.43
CA ASP A 330 16.96 0.17 -19.63
C ASP A 330 17.80 0.06 -20.91
N ASN A 331 18.00 -1.16 -21.40
CA ASN A 331 18.85 -1.49 -22.55
C ASN A 331 18.04 -1.73 -23.83
N LYS A 332 17.12 -0.83 -24.21
CA LYS A 332 16.19 -0.99 -25.36
C LYS A 332 16.79 -1.12 -26.77
N ASN A 333 18.11 -1.13 -26.94
CA ASN A 333 18.74 -1.10 -28.26
C ASN A 333 18.84 -2.50 -28.90
N SER A 334 17.94 -2.73 -29.87
CA SER A 334 17.94 -3.71 -30.97
C SER A 334 18.00 -5.23 -30.69
N SER A 335 18.66 -5.71 -29.63
CA SER A 335 18.63 -7.13 -29.22
C SER A 335 17.51 -7.36 -28.18
N PRO A 336 16.88 -8.56 -28.11
CA PRO A 336 16.03 -8.89 -26.97
C PRO A 336 16.85 -8.75 -25.68
N LYS A 337 16.20 -8.36 -24.59
CA LYS A 337 16.85 -8.20 -23.28
C LYS A 337 16.12 -9.02 -22.25
N LEU A 338 16.88 -9.61 -21.34
CA LEU A 338 16.33 -10.32 -20.19
C LEU A 338 15.86 -9.29 -19.16
N THR A 339 14.66 -9.43 -18.62
CA THR A 339 14.11 -8.50 -17.64
C THR A 339 14.09 -9.14 -16.26
N LEU A 340 14.84 -8.54 -15.33
CA LEU A 340 14.80 -8.88 -13.91
C LEU A 340 13.79 -7.98 -13.19
N ALA A 341 12.74 -8.58 -12.64
CA ALA A 341 11.83 -7.92 -11.72
C ALA A 341 12.35 -8.04 -10.28
N VAL A 342 12.54 -6.91 -9.60
CA VAL A 342 12.96 -6.86 -8.20
C VAL A 342 11.77 -6.43 -7.37
N VAL A 343 11.34 -7.25 -6.41
CA VAL A 343 10.08 -7.05 -5.67
C VAL A 343 10.36 -7.04 -4.17
N GLY A 344 10.03 -5.96 -3.49
CA GLY A 344 10.10 -5.90 -2.02
C GLY A 344 8.88 -6.54 -1.34
N ASP A 345 9.07 -7.22 -0.21
CA ASP A 345 7.98 -7.58 0.71
C ASP A 345 8.31 -7.22 2.17
N GLY A 346 7.29 -6.79 2.92
CA GLY A 346 7.44 -6.33 4.30
C GLY A 346 8.02 -4.91 4.44
N PHE A 347 8.06 -4.12 3.39
CA PHE A 347 8.42 -2.69 3.47
C PHE A 347 7.15 -1.85 3.56
N ASP A 348 6.89 -1.25 4.72
CA ASP A 348 5.88 -0.19 4.80
C ASP A 348 6.45 1.14 4.26
N GLU A 349 5.61 2.18 4.21
CA GLU A 349 5.99 3.48 3.65
C GLU A 349 7.28 4.05 4.25
N ALA A 350 7.51 3.87 5.56
CA ALA A 350 8.69 4.42 6.23
C ALA A 350 9.98 3.66 5.87
N TYR A 351 9.87 2.43 5.38
CA TYR A 351 11.01 1.57 5.03
C TYR A 351 11.23 1.43 3.51
N LEU A 352 10.40 2.05 2.66
CA LEU A 352 10.60 2.01 1.21
C LEU A 352 11.94 2.59 0.80
N ASP A 353 12.40 3.69 1.39
CA ASP A 353 13.72 4.25 1.01
C ASP A 353 14.87 3.32 1.41
N LYS A 354 14.75 2.55 2.50
CA LYS A 354 15.70 1.49 2.85
C LYS A 354 15.73 0.40 1.77
N TYR A 355 14.57 -0.02 1.27
CA TYR A 355 14.48 -0.98 0.16
C TYR A 355 15.16 -0.43 -1.11
N LYS A 356 14.88 0.80 -1.49
CA LYS A 356 15.46 1.44 -2.68
C LYS A 356 16.98 1.51 -2.59
N SER A 357 17.51 1.96 -1.45
CA SER A 357 18.96 2.00 -1.19
C SER A 357 19.59 0.62 -1.26
N TRP A 358 18.99 -0.38 -0.62
CA TRP A 358 19.50 -1.75 -0.67
C TRP A 358 19.55 -2.30 -2.10
N VAL A 359 18.50 -2.08 -2.91
CA VAL A 359 18.50 -2.49 -4.33
C VAL A 359 19.58 -1.74 -5.12
N GLN A 360 19.77 -0.45 -4.84
CA GLN A 360 20.81 0.32 -5.51
C GLN A 360 22.22 -0.18 -5.16
N ASP A 361 22.47 -0.44 -3.88
CA ASP A 361 23.80 -0.81 -3.38
C ASP A 361 24.14 -2.26 -3.70
N GLU A 362 23.28 -3.20 -3.34
CA GLU A 362 23.57 -4.64 -3.45
C GLU A 362 23.30 -5.17 -4.87
N LEU A 363 22.22 -4.75 -5.53
CA LEU A 363 21.92 -5.26 -6.86
C LEU A 363 22.63 -4.46 -7.95
N ILE A 364 22.45 -3.14 -8.00
CA ILE A 364 23.04 -2.34 -9.10
C ILE A 364 24.55 -2.21 -8.90
N GLY A 365 25.00 -1.67 -7.76
CA GLY A 365 26.43 -1.48 -7.47
C GLY A 365 27.19 -2.77 -7.13
N GLY A 366 26.49 -3.76 -6.56
CA GLY A 366 27.07 -5.03 -6.15
C GLY A 366 27.07 -6.08 -7.26
N VAL A 367 25.92 -6.40 -7.85
CA VAL A 367 25.83 -7.42 -8.91
C VAL A 367 26.17 -6.84 -10.28
N PHE A 368 25.45 -5.83 -10.75
CA PHE A 368 25.52 -5.40 -12.15
C PHE A 368 26.73 -4.52 -12.49
N ASP A 369 27.43 -3.96 -11.50
CA ASP A 369 28.64 -3.16 -11.71
C ASP A 369 29.95 -3.92 -11.37
N ARG A 370 29.88 -5.25 -11.17
CA ARG A 370 31.03 -6.11 -10.85
C ARG A 370 31.19 -7.33 -11.78
N ASP A 371 32.43 -7.78 -11.90
CA ASP A 371 32.85 -9.03 -12.54
C ASP A 371 32.16 -9.29 -13.90
N ILE A 372 31.80 -10.54 -14.17
CA ILE A 372 31.15 -10.97 -15.41
C ILE A 372 29.79 -10.31 -15.64
N MET A 373 29.08 -9.96 -14.56
CA MET A 373 27.77 -9.32 -14.67
C MET A 373 27.87 -7.88 -15.18
N LYS A 374 28.97 -7.18 -14.87
CA LYS A 374 29.31 -5.88 -15.47
C LYS A 374 29.56 -5.98 -16.96
N GLU A 375 30.36 -6.97 -17.38
CA GLU A 375 30.65 -7.22 -18.80
C GLU A 375 29.36 -7.50 -19.57
N CYS A 376 28.44 -8.25 -18.95
CA CYS A 376 27.18 -8.64 -19.58
C CYS A 376 25.98 -7.75 -19.21
N ARG A 377 26.21 -6.58 -18.58
CA ARG A 377 25.14 -5.71 -18.10
C ARG A 377 24.17 -5.28 -19.20
N SER A 378 24.66 -5.15 -20.44
CA SER A 378 23.86 -4.77 -21.62
C SER A 378 22.80 -5.82 -22.01
N ALA A 379 22.87 -7.05 -21.47
CA ALA A 379 21.89 -8.10 -21.72
C ALA A 379 20.59 -7.94 -20.90
N PHE A 380 20.59 -7.09 -19.87
CA PHE A 380 19.50 -7.02 -18.90
C PHE A 380 18.76 -5.69 -18.91
N ASN A 381 17.45 -5.75 -18.66
CA ASN A 381 16.67 -4.69 -18.05
C ASN A 381 16.42 -5.02 -16.58
N VAL A 382 16.34 -4.01 -15.71
CA VAL A 382 16.04 -4.20 -14.29
C VAL A 382 14.90 -3.27 -13.90
N ILE A 383 13.83 -3.84 -13.36
CA ILE A 383 12.65 -3.10 -12.89
C ILE A 383 12.48 -3.36 -11.40
N ARG A 384 12.61 -2.32 -10.58
CA ARG A 384 12.30 -2.35 -9.15
C ARG A 384 10.82 -2.08 -8.94
N ILE A 385 10.16 -2.90 -8.13
CA ILE A 385 8.76 -2.80 -7.79
C ILE A 385 8.64 -2.49 -6.29
N ASP A 386 8.16 -1.29 -6.00
CA ASP A 386 8.01 -0.73 -4.67
C ASP A 386 6.63 -1.11 -4.12
N LEU A 387 6.52 -2.33 -3.56
CA LEU A 387 5.31 -2.79 -2.91
C LEU A 387 5.19 -2.23 -1.49
N VAL A 388 4.06 -1.59 -1.18
CA VAL A 388 3.85 -0.97 0.13
C VAL A 388 3.08 -1.90 1.07
N SER A 389 3.79 -2.55 1.99
CA SER A 389 3.22 -3.44 3.00
C SER A 389 2.49 -2.69 4.10
N ILE A 390 1.46 -3.33 4.67
CA ILE A 390 0.74 -2.76 5.82
C ILE A 390 1.68 -2.74 7.03
N HIS A 391 2.39 -3.83 7.29
CA HIS A 391 3.38 -3.89 8.35
C HIS A 391 4.80 -3.88 7.79
N SER A 392 5.70 -3.12 8.43
CA SER A 392 7.14 -3.31 8.27
C SER A 392 7.55 -4.67 8.87
N GLY A 393 8.46 -5.37 8.20
CA GLY A 393 8.90 -6.73 8.53
C GLY A 393 8.02 -7.81 7.94
N VAL A 394 8.59 -8.99 7.65
CA VAL A 394 7.83 -10.19 7.25
C VAL A 394 7.33 -11.00 8.43
N SER A 395 6.36 -11.89 8.19
CA SER A 395 5.90 -12.84 9.22
C SER A 395 7.08 -13.70 9.70
N GLN A 396 7.03 -14.19 10.92
CA GLN A 396 8.09 -15.01 11.52
C GLN A 396 7.50 -16.35 11.95
N LYS A 397 8.22 -17.43 11.68
CA LYS A 397 7.97 -18.76 12.26
C LYS A 397 9.27 -19.21 12.91
N ARG A 398 9.18 -19.91 14.04
CA ARG A 398 10.34 -20.54 14.66
C ARG A 398 10.04 -22.00 14.89
N TYR A 399 10.98 -22.84 14.46
CA TYR A 399 10.98 -24.26 14.73
C TYR A 399 11.83 -24.54 15.97
N ASP A 400 11.54 -25.64 16.68
CA ASP A 400 12.34 -26.12 17.81
C ASP A 400 13.57 -26.94 17.40
N GLU A 401 13.74 -27.24 16.10
CA GLU A 401 14.91 -27.83 15.43
C GLU A 401 15.36 -29.21 15.94
N HIS A 402 14.78 -29.72 17.04
CA HIS A 402 15.02 -31.01 17.73
C HIS A 402 16.48 -31.52 17.83
N GLY A 403 17.48 -30.65 17.65
CA GLY A 403 18.89 -31.02 17.56
C GLY A 403 19.34 -31.57 16.20
N THR A 404 18.51 -31.47 15.17
CA THR A 404 18.62 -32.07 13.83
C THR A 404 18.44 -31.02 12.71
N PRO A 405 19.34 -30.01 12.56
CA PRO A 405 19.09 -28.82 11.72
C PRO A 405 18.93 -29.03 10.21
N ASN A 406 19.02 -30.28 9.73
CA ASN A 406 18.85 -30.64 8.32
C ASN A 406 17.63 -31.55 8.08
N ASP A 407 16.88 -31.94 9.12
CA ASP A 407 15.72 -32.82 9.00
C ASP A 407 14.43 -32.03 9.27
N PRO A 408 13.63 -31.69 8.26
CA PRO A 408 12.39 -30.97 8.49
C PRO A 408 11.26 -31.85 9.07
N ASN A 409 11.46 -33.17 9.20
CA ASN A 409 10.37 -34.10 9.57
C ASN A 409 10.11 -34.19 11.07
N ASP A 410 11.07 -33.80 11.92
CA ASP A 410 10.90 -33.76 13.36
C ASP A 410 10.61 -32.36 13.91
N ASP A 411 10.82 -31.32 13.11
CA ASP A 411 10.57 -29.91 13.47
C ASP A 411 9.10 -29.59 13.78
N ASN A 412 8.83 -29.02 14.97
CA ASN A 412 7.54 -28.48 15.35
C ASN A 412 7.54 -26.95 15.40
N ILE A 413 6.38 -26.34 15.16
CA ILE A 413 6.22 -24.88 15.24
C ILE A 413 6.24 -24.45 16.71
N ALA A 414 7.34 -23.84 17.14
CA ALA A 414 7.50 -23.30 18.48
C ALA A 414 6.78 -21.95 18.66
N SER A 415 6.82 -21.08 17.63
CA SER A 415 6.09 -19.81 17.65
C SER A 415 5.85 -19.23 16.26
N GLU A 416 4.81 -18.41 16.14
CA GLU A 416 4.54 -17.61 14.95
C GLU A 416 4.21 -16.18 15.31
N THR A 417 4.80 -15.24 14.57
CA THR A 417 4.43 -13.82 14.61
C THR A 417 3.95 -13.39 13.24
N PHE A 418 2.67 -13.07 13.15
CA PHE A 418 2.05 -12.73 11.88
C PHE A 418 2.18 -11.24 11.53
N ARG A 419 2.50 -10.95 10.26
CA ARG A 419 2.52 -9.60 9.68
C ARG A 419 1.76 -9.55 8.36
N TRP A 420 0.98 -8.49 8.17
CA TRP A 420 0.28 -8.23 6.90
C TRP A 420 1.24 -7.57 5.91
N THR A 421 1.86 -8.40 5.06
CA THR A 421 2.74 -7.95 3.97
C THR A 421 2.10 -8.22 2.61
N ARG A 422 2.62 -7.61 1.54
CA ARG A 422 2.02 -7.67 0.20
C ARG A 422 2.13 -9.05 -0.44
N LEU A 423 3.20 -9.79 -0.17
CA LEU A 423 3.38 -11.17 -0.66
C LEU A 423 3.12 -12.23 0.43
N GLY A 424 3.01 -11.83 1.69
CA GLY A 424 2.71 -12.72 2.80
C GLY A 424 3.85 -13.68 3.16
N TYR A 425 5.08 -13.38 2.74
CA TYR A 425 6.25 -14.20 3.02
C TYR A 425 6.51 -14.35 4.51
N LEU A 426 7.20 -15.44 4.87
CA LEU A 426 7.58 -15.75 6.23
C LEU A 426 9.08 -16.05 6.32
N TYR A 427 9.72 -15.56 7.38
CA TYR A 427 11.09 -15.89 7.76
C TYR A 427 11.10 -16.95 8.87
N SER A 428 11.65 -18.12 8.58
CA SER A 428 11.87 -19.19 9.54
C SER A 428 13.25 -19.13 10.18
N GLY A 429 14.25 -18.70 9.42
CA GLY A 429 15.65 -18.76 9.83
C GLY A 429 16.23 -20.18 9.89
N SER A 430 15.48 -21.18 9.43
CA SER A 430 15.84 -22.60 9.50
C SER A 430 16.42 -23.09 8.18
N TRP A 431 17.57 -23.77 8.23
CA TRP A 431 18.19 -24.42 7.06
C TRP A 431 17.24 -25.47 6.45
N ALA A 432 16.62 -26.31 7.28
CA ALA A 432 15.72 -27.38 6.85
C ALA A 432 14.49 -26.87 6.09
N HIS A 433 14.10 -25.60 6.32
CA HIS A 433 12.96 -24.93 5.70
C HIS A 433 13.35 -23.78 4.74
N CYS A 434 14.57 -23.80 4.19
CA CYS A 434 15.12 -22.79 3.26
C CYS A 434 15.11 -21.34 3.78
N TRP A 435 15.11 -21.12 5.11
CA TRP A 435 15.00 -19.83 5.82
C TRP A 435 13.76 -18.99 5.54
N LEU A 436 13.15 -19.12 4.36
CA LEU A 436 12.14 -18.26 3.77
C LEU A 436 11.01 -19.13 3.22
N GLU A 437 9.82 -18.99 3.79
CA GLU A 437 8.68 -19.81 3.45
C GLU A 437 7.59 -18.97 2.75
N PRO A 438 7.21 -19.29 1.50
CA PRO A 438 6.03 -18.70 0.89
C PRO A 438 4.76 -19.31 1.51
N LYS A 439 3.68 -18.53 1.55
CA LYS A 439 2.33 -19.05 1.82
C LYS A 439 1.71 -19.59 0.53
N SER A 440 0.64 -20.37 0.66
CA SER A 440 -0.15 -20.85 -0.48
C SER A 440 -0.65 -19.73 -1.40
N THR A 441 -0.84 -18.51 -0.86
CA THR A 441 -1.29 -17.33 -1.62
C THR A 441 -0.15 -16.50 -2.22
N THR A 442 1.10 -16.71 -1.79
CA THR A 442 2.24 -15.85 -2.15
C THR A 442 2.49 -15.82 -3.66
N ASN A 443 2.42 -16.97 -4.33
CA ASN A 443 2.66 -17.02 -5.77
C ASN A 443 1.56 -16.29 -6.57
N ALA A 444 0.30 -16.42 -6.16
CA ALA A 444 -0.80 -15.71 -6.80
C ALA A 444 -0.68 -14.19 -6.62
N ALA A 445 -0.28 -13.72 -5.43
CA ALA A 445 -0.02 -12.30 -5.18
C ALA A 445 1.13 -11.77 -6.04
N LEU A 446 2.24 -12.51 -6.12
CA LEU A 446 3.40 -12.16 -6.95
C LEU A 446 3.02 -12.04 -8.44
N LEU A 447 2.31 -13.02 -9.00
CA LEU A 447 1.91 -12.99 -10.40
C LEU A 447 0.99 -11.82 -10.74
N LYS A 448 0.11 -11.41 -9.82
CA LYS A 448 -0.70 -10.19 -9.97
C LYS A 448 0.18 -8.93 -10.03
N VAL A 449 1.16 -8.83 -9.15
CA VAL A 449 2.12 -7.72 -9.11
C VAL A 449 2.93 -7.65 -10.40
N LEU A 450 3.50 -8.78 -10.83
CA LEU A 450 4.31 -8.86 -12.06
C LEU A 450 3.48 -8.52 -13.29
N LYS A 451 2.27 -9.06 -13.43
CA LYS A 451 1.35 -8.71 -14.53
C LYS A 451 1.09 -7.20 -14.61
N ARG A 452 1.07 -6.50 -13.46
CA ARG A 452 0.82 -5.06 -13.39
C ARG A 452 2.05 -4.22 -13.74
N PHE A 453 3.22 -4.56 -13.22
CA PHE A 453 4.40 -3.69 -13.27
C PHE A 453 5.53 -4.19 -14.17
N CYS A 454 5.61 -5.50 -14.40
CA CYS A 454 6.67 -6.12 -15.17
C CYS A 454 6.13 -7.38 -15.88
N PRO A 455 5.21 -7.24 -16.86
CA PRO A 455 4.54 -8.39 -17.47
C PRO A 455 5.45 -9.26 -18.35
N ASN A 456 6.60 -8.72 -18.78
CA ASN A 456 7.59 -9.40 -19.62
C ASN A 456 8.85 -9.75 -18.80
N TYR A 457 8.69 -10.16 -17.54
CA TYR A 457 9.81 -10.58 -16.71
C TYR A 457 10.35 -11.93 -17.18
N ASP A 458 11.67 -12.10 -17.13
CA ASP A 458 12.34 -13.39 -17.31
C ASP A 458 12.75 -13.96 -15.95
N PHE A 459 13.16 -13.08 -15.03
CA PHE A 459 13.64 -13.45 -13.70
C PHE A 459 13.01 -12.59 -12.62
N VAL A 460 12.94 -13.13 -11.40
CA VAL A 460 12.40 -12.43 -10.23
C VAL A 460 13.37 -12.52 -9.05
N LEU A 461 13.73 -11.37 -8.49
CA LEU A 461 14.38 -11.25 -7.19
C LEU A 461 13.38 -10.68 -6.18
N ILE A 462 13.08 -11.43 -5.14
CA ILE A 462 12.24 -10.98 -4.02
C ILE A 462 13.15 -10.60 -2.85
N VAL A 463 12.99 -9.38 -2.34
CA VAL A 463 13.75 -8.88 -1.19
C VAL A 463 12.80 -8.79 0.00
N LEU A 464 13.12 -9.46 1.10
CA LEU A 464 12.32 -9.45 2.32
C LEU A 464 12.90 -8.45 3.31
N ASN A 465 12.06 -7.60 3.91
CA ASN A 465 12.45 -6.72 5.02
C ASN A 465 12.69 -7.53 6.31
N GLU A 466 13.81 -8.23 6.33
CA GLU A 466 14.32 -9.05 7.42
C GLU A 466 15.84 -8.90 7.44
N ASN A 467 16.45 -8.75 8.61
CA ASN A 467 17.91 -8.59 8.71
C ASN A 467 18.62 -9.91 9.03
N GLY A 468 17.90 -10.96 9.42
CA GLY A 468 18.48 -12.30 9.57
C GLY A 468 18.97 -12.88 8.24
N PRO A 469 19.95 -13.78 8.23
CA PRO A 469 20.46 -14.38 7.00
C PRO A 469 19.41 -15.28 6.36
N GLY A 470 19.47 -15.41 5.04
CA GLY A 470 18.62 -16.31 4.26
C GLY A 470 18.53 -15.92 2.79
N GLY A 471 18.85 -16.86 1.93
CA GLY A 471 18.61 -16.82 0.48
C GLY A 471 18.10 -18.18 0.01
N CYS A 472 17.15 -18.16 -0.93
CA CYS A 472 16.63 -19.38 -1.57
C CYS A 472 16.38 -19.08 -3.05
N GLY A 473 16.90 -19.91 -3.95
CA GLY A 473 16.88 -19.65 -5.40
C GLY A 473 16.62 -20.89 -6.25
N GLY A 474 16.08 -20.69 -7.45
CA GLY A 474 15.89 -21.72 -8.46
C GLY A 474 14.79 -21.39 -9.48
N GLY A 475 14.91 -21.94 -10.70
CA GLY A 475 13.87 -21.83 -11.73
C GLY A 475 13.51 -20.39 -12.13
N GLY A 476 14.49 -19.50 -12.16
CA GLY A 476 14.32 -18.09 -12.50
C GLY A 476 13.77 -17.20 -11.39
N ARG A 477 13.64 -17.71 -10.17
CA ARG A 477 13.23 -16.93 -8.99
C ARG A 477 14.25 -17.06 -7.88
N GLN A 478 14.52 -15.95 -7.22
CA GLN A 478 15.31 -15.88 -6.00
C GLN A 478 14.57 -15.06 -4.95
N VAL A 479 14.76 -15.43 -3.68
CA VAL A 479 14.26 -14.72 -2.51
C VAL A 479 15.43 -14.53 -1.56
N VAL A 480 15.64 -13.32 -1.07
CA VAL A 480 16.69 -12.99 -0.10
C VAL A 480 16.15 -12.06 0.97
N THR A 481 16.82 -12.01 2.12
CA THR A 481 16.58 -11.00 3.15
C THR A 481 17.48 -9.78 2.93
N LEU A 482 17.27 -8.70 3.70
CA LEU A 482 18.22 -7.57 3.79
C LEU A 482 19.51 -7.95 4.52
N GLY A 483 19.56 -9.12 5.16
CA GLY A 483 20.75 -9.65 5.81
C GLY A 483 21.79 -10.21 4.83
N GLU A 484 21.38 -10.45 3.58
CA GLU A 484 22.26 -10.90 2.50
C GLU A 484 22.88 -9.71 1.75
N ASP A 485 24.05 -9.95 1.17
CA ASP A 485 24.76 -9.00 0.32
C ASP A 485 24.79 -9.47 -1.15
N TRP A 486 25.29 -8.62 -2.03
CA TRP A 486 25.43 -8.87 -3.46
C TRP A 486 26.14 -10.19 -3.80
N SER A 487 27.00 -10.66 -2.91
CA SER A 487 27.86 -11.80 -3.10
C SER A 487 27.06 -13.12 -3.02
N THR A 488 26.07 -13.18 -2.12
CA THR A 488 25.06 -14.24 -2.08
C THR A 488 24.09 -14.09 -3.26
N ILE A 489 23.64 -12.86 -3.57
CA ILE A 489 22.69 -12.63 -4.67
C ILE A 489 23.24 -13.20 -5.99
N VAL A 490 24.49 -12.88 -6.33
CA VAL A 490 25.09 -13.31 -7.59
C VAL A 490 25.40 -14.81 -7.63
N HIS A 491 25.70 -15.44 -6.48
CA HIS A 491 25.86 -16.90 -6.39
C HIS A 491 24.56 -17.61 -6.80
N GLU A 492 23.44 -17.20 -6.23
CA GLU A 492 22.13 -17.77 -6.51
C GLU A 492 21.63 -17.47 -7.93
N PHE A 493 21.98 -16.32 -8.51
CA PHE A 493 21.77 -16.09 -9.95
C PHE A 493 22.55 -17.09 -10.81
N GLY A 494 23.71 -17.55 -10.35
CA GLY A 494 24.44 -18.68 -10.93
C GLY A 494 23.54 -19.91 -11.15
N HIS A 495 22.78 -20.30 -10.13
CA HIS A 495 21.79 -21.38 -10.24
C HIS A 495 20.57 -20.95 -11.06
N GLY A 496 19.91 -19.88 -10.63
CA GLY A 496 18.58 -19.50 -11.08
C GLY A 496 18.50 -19.00 -12.51
N MET A 497 19.57 -18.42 -13.03
CA MET A 497 19.63 -17.88 -14.39
C MET A 497 20.48 -18.74 -15.33
N PHE A 498 21.59 -19.29 -14.83
CA PHE A 498 22.62 -19.89 -15.69
C PHE A 498 22.80 -21.41 -15.52
N GLY A 499 22.08 -22.03 -14.58
CA GLY A 499 22.10 -23.48 -14.37
C GLY A 499 23.46 -24.00 -13.87
N LEU A 500 24.23 -23.17 -13.18
CA LEU A 500 25.45 -23.59 -12.50
C LEU A 500 25.09 -24.43 -11.27
N ASN A 501 25.95 -25.39 -10.92
CA ASN A 501 25.83 -26.17 -9.71
C ASN A 501 26.71 -25.60 -8.60
N ASP A 502 26.40 -25.95 -7.36
CA ASP A 502 27.31 -25.74 -6.24
C ASP A 502 28.63 -26.48 -6.47
N GLU A 503 29.74 -25.81 -6.22
CA GLU A 503 31.09 -26.37 -6.31
C GLU A 503 31.67 -26.73 -4.93
N TYR A 504 30.96 -26.41 -3.84
CA TYR A 504 31.35 -26.86 -2.49
C TYR A 504 30.95 -28.32 -2.24
N GLN A 505 31.62 -28.94 -1.28
CA GLN A 505 31.39 -30.32 -0.86
C GLN A 505 30.99 -30.42 0.61
N ARG A 506 30.30 -31.51 0.96
CA ARG A 506 30.05 -31.90 2.35
C ARG A 506 30.87 -33.15 2.68
N PRO A 507 31.59 -33.19 3.82
CA PRO A 507 32.36 -34.36 4.22
C PRO A 507 31.52 -35.64 4.26
N GLY A 508 32.10 -36.74 3.79
CA GLY A 508 31.50 -38.08 3.82
C GLY A 508 30.52 -38.39 2.68
N LYS A 509 30.16 -37.43 1.82
CA LYS A 509 29.26 -37.69 0.67
C LYS A 509 30.04 -38.15 -0.56
N THR A 510 29.65 -39.29 -1.11
CA THR A 510 30.22 -39.83 -2.37
C THR A 510 29.13 -39.95 -3.43
N PHE A 511 29.36 -39.37 -4.60
CA PHE A 511 28.49 -39.55 -5.75
C PHE A 511 28.82 -40.86 -6.46
N THR A 512 27.81 -41.68 -6.73
CA THR A 512 27.96 -43.00 -7.39
C THR A 512 27.17 -43.12 -8.69
N GLY A 513 26.51 -42.03 -9.13
CA GLY A 513 25.77 -42.01 -10.38
C GLY A 513 26.69 -41.95 -11.60
N SER A 514 26.14 -42.24 -12.77
CA SER A 514 26.86 -42.23 -14.05
C SER A 514 26.76 -40.91 -14.82
N SER A 515 25.92 -39.97 -14.36
CA SER A 515 25.71 -38.69 -15.03
C SER A 515 25.37 -37.58 -14.03
N TRP A 516 25.73 -36.35 -14.37
CA TRP A 516 25.44 -35.15 -13.58
C TRP A 516 25.08 -33.98 -14.49
N SER A 517 23.95 -33.34 -14.21
CA SER A 517 23.45 -32.17 -14.95
C SER A 517 24.22 -30.91 -14.59
N GLY A 518 24.31 -29.97 -15.53
CA GLY A 518 24.94 -28.67 -15.32
C GLY A 518 26.43 -28.61 -15.73
N PRO A 519 26.94 -27.40 -16.04
CA PRO A 519 28.14 -27.26 -16.86
C PRO A 519 29.46 -27.19 -16.06
N ASN A 520 29.41 -26.93 -14.75
CA ASN A 520 30.59 -26.72 -13.89
C ASN A 520 30.86 -27.86 -12.90
N CYS A 521 30.15 -28.99 -13.00
CA CYS A 521 30.49 -30.23 -12.29
C CYS A 521 30.54 -31.41 -13.30
N SER A 522 31.48 -32.33 -13.13
CA SER A 522 31.66 -33.50 -14.00
C SER A 522 31.78 -34.82 -13.22
N VAL A 523 31.26 -35.92 -13.76
CA VAL A 523 31.38 -37.29 -13.20
C VAL A 523 32.70 -37.98 -13.57
N ASN A 524 33.45 -37.42 -14.52
CA ASN A 524 34.76 -37.91 -14.91
C ASN A 524 35.74 -36.74 -15.06
N ALA A 525 37.03 -37.03 -14.90
CA ALA A 525 38.13 -36.11 -15.12
C ALA A 525 38.90 -36.43 -16.42
N ASP A 526 38.36 -37.31 -17.28
CA ASP A 526 39.06 -37.74 -18.48
C ASP A 526 39.15 -36.58 -19.48
N ARG A 527 40.37 -36.26 -19.95
CA ARG A 527 40.60 -35.09 -20.81
C ARG A 527 39.75 -35.10 -22.09
N ALA A 528 39.48 -36.27 -22.64
CA ALA A 528 38.68 -36.42 -23.85
C ALA A 528 37.18 -36.15 -23.66
N THR A 529 36.67 -36.29 -22.42
CA THR A 529 35.24 -36.24 -22.11
C THR A 529 34.87 -35.18 -21.07
N LEU A 530 35.86 -34.51 -20.49
CA LEU A 530 35.68 -33.44 -19.52
C LEU A 530 34.98 -32.25 -20.18
N LYS A 531 33.91 -31.75 -19.54
CA LYS A 531 33.03 -30.70 -20.07
C LYS A 531 33.74 -29.38 -20.41
N TRP A 532 34.90 -29.12 -19.81
CA TRP A 532 35.71 -27.91 -20.01
C TRP A 532 37.17 -28.23 -20.38
N ALA A 533 37.40 -29.40 -21.00
CA ALA A 533 38.73 -29.85 -21.41
C ALA A 533 39.52 -28.83 -22.23
N ASP A 534 38.82 -28.03 -23.05
CA ASP A 534 39.39 -27.00 -23.91
C ASP A 534 39.96 -25.78 -23.14
N LEU A 535 39.56 -25.60 -21.88
CA LEU A 535 40.09 -24.56 -20.99
C LEU A 535 41.23 -25.07 -20.10
N VAL A 536 41.51 -26.37 -20.10
CA VAL A 536 42.58 -26.98 -19.30
C VAL A 536 43.87 -26.95 -20.09
N ASP A 537 44.92 -26.33 -19.53
CA ASP A 537 46.26 -26.35 -20.14
C ASP A 537 46.69 -27.79 -20.50
N ALA A 538 47.33 -27.95 -21.65
CA ALA A 538 47.69 -29.25 -22.22
C ALA A 538 48.52 -30.12 -21.26
N ASN A 539 49.35 -29.50 -20.42
CA ASN A 539 50.25 -30.19 -19.49
C ASN A 539 49.65 -30.40 -18.10
N THR A 540 48.43 -29.92 -17.83
CA THR A 540 47.77 -30.11 -16.54
C THR A 540 47.42 -31.58 -16.30
N PRO A 541 47.85 -32.19 -15.19
CA PRO A 541 47.39 -33.53 -14.83
C PRO A 541 45.89 -33.54 -14.50
N LEU A 542 45.17 -34.55 -15.01
CA LEU A 542 43.76 -34.79 -14.73
C LEU A 542 43.56 -36.23 -14.17
N PRO A 543 42.85 -36.42 -13.06
CA PRO A 543 42.33 -35.38 -12.15
C PRO A 543 43.47 -34.56 -11.54
N THR A 544 43.19 -33.29 -11.24
CA THR A 544 44.19 -32.36 -10.71
C THR A 544 44.30 -32.57 -9.20
N THR A 545 45.21 -33.46 -8.80
CA THR A 545 45.44 -33.84 -7.40
C THR A 545 46.47 -32.98 -6.68
N ALA A 546 47.33 -32.28 -7.43
CA ALA A 546 48.29 -31.33 -6.92
C ALA A 546 48.26 -30.06 -7.77
N THR A 547 48.36 -28.90 -7.13
CA THR A 547 48.34 -27.61 -7.82
C THR A 547 49.76 -27.17 -8.12
N PRO A 548 50.10 -26.94 -9.40
CA PRO A 548 51.42 -26.43 -9.76
C PRO A 548 51.71 -25.08 -9.09
N SER A 549 52.99 -24.82 -8.84
CA SER A 549 53.44 -23.55 -8.28
C SER A 549 53.07 -22.37 -9.20
N GLY A 550 52.60 -21.27 -8.61
CA GLY A 550 52.21 -20.06 -9.35
C GLY A 550 50.78 -20.08 -9.90
N TRP A 551 50.03 -21.17 -9.71
CA TRP A 551 48.62 -21.20 -10.09
C TRP A 551 47.77 -20.27 -9.21
N ASN A 552 46.79 -19.63 -9.84
CA ASN A 552 45.70 -18.92 -9.23
C ASN A 552 44.51 -19.87 -9.04
N ASP A 553 44.10 -20.02 -7.79
CA ASP A 553 43.04 -20.93 -7.38
C ASP A 553 41.66 -20.65 -8.02
N ASN A 554 41.44 -19.46 -8.58
CA ASN A 554 40.20 -19.07 -9.26
C ASN A 554 40.24 -19.13 -10.79
N THR A 555 41.43 -18.97 -11.41
CA THR A 555 41.53 -18.81 -12.86
C THR A 555 42.24 -19.96 -13.57
N ASP A 556 43.08 -20.73 -12.88
CA ASP A 556 43.76 -21.86 -13.53
C ASP A 556 42.91 -23.13 -13.45
N VAL A 557 42.56 -23.64 -14.63
CA VAL A 557 41.52 -24.66 -14.81
C VAL A 557 42.12 -26.07 -14.82
N GLY A 558 41.53 -26.96 -14.03
CA GLY A 558 41.83 -28.38 -13.95
C GLY A 558 40.57 -29.21 -13.71
N ALA A 559 40.71 -30.34 -13.02
CA ALA A 559 39.58 -31.14 -12.54
C ALA A 559 39.83 -31.56 -11.08
N PHE A 560 39.31 -30.76 -10.14
CA PHE A 560 39.49 -30.94 -8.71
C PHE A 560 38.34 -31.76 -8.14
N GLU A 561 38.64 -32.82 -7.38
CA GLU A 561 37.58 -33.65 -6.78
C GLU A 561 36.79 -32.87 -5.71
N GLY A 562 35.48 -33.07 -5.70
CA GLY A 562 34.49 -32.37 -4.87
C GLY A 562 33.65 -31.38 -5.69
N CYS A 563 32.35 -31.62 -5.78
CA CYS A 563 31.37 -30.75 -6.47
C CYS A 563 29.94 -31.18 -6.11
N GLY A 564 28.93 -30.34 -6.34
CA GLY A 564 27.52 -30.70 -6.21
C GLY A 564 27.13 -31.17 -4.81
N THR A 565 27.79 -30.65 -3.76
CA THR A 565 27.71 -31.09 -2.36
C THR A 565 28.33 -32.46 -2.04
N TYR A 566 28.90 -33.17 -3.01
CA TYR A 566 29.61 -34.44 -2.83
C TYR A 566 31.12 -34.20 -2.69
N GLU A 567 31.74 -34.85 -1.71
CA GLU A 567 33.19 -34.82 -1.50
C GLU A 567 33.94 -35.64 -2.53
N LYS A 568 33.36 -36.76 -2.98
CA LYS A 568 33.98 -37.71 -3.92
C LYS A 568 33.08 -38.03 -5.10
N GLY A 569 33.68 -38.41 -6.23
CA GLY A 569 32.97 -38.88 -7.43
C GLY A 569 32.44 -37.80 -8.37
N LEU A 570 32.63 -36.52 -8.03
CA LEU A 570 32.40 -35.38 -8.92
C LEU A 570 33.61 -34.45 -8.92
N TYR A 571 33.84 -33.76 -10.02
CA TYR A 571 34.94 -32.82 -10.22
C TYR A 571 34.41 -31.41 -10.53
N ARG A 572 35.10 -30.39 -10.02
CA ARG A 572 34.90 -28.97 -10.32
C ARG A 572 36.10 -28.41 -11.10
N PRO A 573 35.95 -27.27 -11.80
CA PRO A 573 36.97 -26.77 -12.74
C PRO A 573 38.16 -26.08 -12.08
N VAL A 574 37.97 -25.45 -10.92
CA VAL A 574 39.01 -24.68 -10.23
C VAL A 574 38.97 -24.98 -8.73
N LYS A 575 39.96 -24.51 -7.97
CA LYS A 575 39.86 -24.64 -6.52
C LYS A 575 38.77 -23.75 -5.98
N GLU A 576 38.83 -22.45 -6.22
CA GLU A 576 37.95 -21.45 -5.63
C GLU A 576 37.09 -20.76 -6.70
N CYS A 577 35.79 -20.66 -6.46
CA CYS A 577 34.82 -20.09 -7.40
C CYS A 577 33.69 -19.45 -6.61
N ARG A 578 33.01 -18.47 -7.20
CA ARG A 578 31.72 -17.97 -6.73
C ARG A 578 30.73 -19.09 -6.38
N MET A 579 30.73 -20.19 -7.13
CA MET A 579 29.82 -21.33 -6.88
C MET A 579 30.31 -22.25 -5.75
N ARG A 580 31.52 -22.05 -5.23
CA ARG A 580 32.07 -22.78 -4.08
C ARG A 580 31.95 -21.97 -2.80
N SER A 581 32.09 -20.66 -2.90
CA SER A 581 32.05 -19.71 -1.78
C SER A 581 31.67 -18.31 -2.27
N ASN A 582 31.31 -17.42 -1.34
CA ASN A 582 30.93 -16.05 -1.67
C ASN A 582 32.11 -15.13 -2.07
N THR A 583 33.33 -15.64 -2.19
CA THR A 583 34.51 -14.95 -2.75
C THR A 583 35.51 -16.04 -3.06
N PRO A 584 36.03 -16.15 -4.30
CA PRO A 584 36.27 -15.13 -5.35
C PRO A 584 35.13 -14.98 -6.41
N PRO A 585 35.34 -14.23 -7.53
CA PRO A 585 34.41 -14.20 -8.68
C PRO A 585 34.17 -15.56 -9.34
N PHE A 586 33.26 -15.59 -10.33
CA PHE A 586 33.04 -16.79 -11.15
C PHE A 586 34.32 -17.22 -11.86
N CYS A 587 34.65 -18.51 -11.79
CA CYS A 587 35.79 -19.08 -12.49
C CYS A 587 35.62 -18.99 -14.03
N PRO A 588 36.67 -19.22 -14.83
CA PRO A 588 36.60 -19.15 -16.29
C PRO A 588 35.52 -20.05 -16.91
N VAL A 589 35.28 -21.24 -16.36
CA VAL A 589 34.25 -22.17 -16.84
C VAL A 589 32.85 -21.60 -16.61
N CYS A 590 32.55 -21.14 -15.39
CA CYS A 590 31.27 -20.50 -15.07
C CYS A 590 31.07 -19.21 -15.87
N SER A 591 32.10 -18.37 -15.98
CA SER A 591 32.05 -17.13 -16.78
C SER A 591 31.79 -17.41 -18.27
N ARG A 592 32.38 -18.48 -18.83
CA ARG A 592 32.09 -18.90 -20.21
C ARG A 592 30.62 -19.30 -20.39
N VAL A 593 30.07 -20.08 -19.46
CA VAL A 593 28.65 -20.48 -19.48
C VAL A 593 27.75 -19.25 -19.46
N ILE A 594 28.04 -18.29 -18.57
CA ILE A 594 27.29 -17.04 -18.45
C ILE A 594 27.34 -16.26 -19.77
N ARG A 595 28.53 -16.08 -20.37
CA ARG A 595 28.67 -15.38 -21.66
C ARG A 595 27.91 -16.08 -22.78
N GLN A 596 27.99 -17.41 -22.86
CA GLN A 596 27.29 -18.18 -23.88
C GLN A 596 25.77 -18.07 -23.73
N PHE A 597 25.26 -18.13 -22.50
CA PHE A 597 23.84 -17.94 -22.22
C PHE A 597 23.37 -16.52 -22.60
N LEU A 598 24.18 -15.50 -22.30
CA LEU A 598 23.82 -14.10 -22.52
C LEU A 598 24.09 -13.60 -23.94
N GLN A 599 24.86 -14.32 -24.75
CA GLN A 599 25.23 -13.91 -26.11
C GLN A 599 24.05 -13.45 -27.00
N PRO A 600 22.87 -14.11 -27.00
CA PRO A 600 21.73 -13.66 -27.81
C PRO A 600 21.15 -12.30 -27.38
N TYR A 601 21.50 -11.82 -26.19
CA TYR A 601 20.95 -10.62 -25.57
C TYR A 601 21.95 -9.46 -25.50
N LEU A 602 23.23 -9.66 -25.82
CA LEU A 602 24.27 -8.63 -25.71
C LEU A 602 24.20 -7.55 -26.80
#